data_AF-A0A9W8N144-F1
#
_entry.id   AF-A0A9W8N144-F1
#
_cell.length_a   1.000
_cell.length_b   1.000
_cell.length_c   1.000
_cell.angle_alpha   90.00
_cell.angle_beta   90.00
_cell.angle_gamma   90.00
#
_symmetry.space_group_name_H-M   'P 1'
#
loop_
_entity.id
_entity.type
_entity.pdbx_description
1 polymer ?
#
loop_
_entity_poly.entity_id
_entity_poly.type
_entity_poly.pdbx_seq_one_letter_code
_entity_poly.pdbx_strand_id
1 'polypeptide(L)'
;MPKPRVNLRIGVVQFSPKYTCFSAGYVFENAAAISPFLEKPRTGPTCQFCSELAKKLECYVIAGYPEVLDPAELNADDPSPVNGAPNAAEGPDKRPESSSTSGSTTKREQVGTNSAALYGLDGEWIGGYRKSYLYETDLAWAKQGEGFKTFHLPSPLNTVCLGICMDLNPQSPWTLERGPYELADYCVAQNANVLILLNAWLDSKTETEETSDWSTLNYWASRLRPLWTNGDDVDKDGQRTQADVDPQDGEKEIVVVVCNRCGEENGTLFAGTSAIFSMVAGSGRPKLLDMMERREEGVRIWNIRV
;
A
#
# COMPACT_ATOMS: atom_id res chain seq x y z
N MET A 1 29.93 -16.16 22.76
CA MET A 1 29.27 -14.84 22.90
C MET A 1 27.88 -14.96 22.30
N PRO A 2 26.80 -14.54 22.98
CA PRO A 2 25.51 -14.46 22.31
C PRO A 2 25.60 -13.38 21.23
N LYS A 3 25.24 -13.71 19.99
CA LYS A 3 25.08 -12.70 18.94
C LYS A 3 24.08 -11.65 19.44
N PRO A 4 24.32 -10.35 19.26
CA PRO A 4 23.34 -9.34 19.63
C PRO A 4 22.02 -9.67 18.91
N ARG A 5 20.94 -9.83 19.67
CA ARG A 5 19.59 -9.84 19.09
C ARG A 5 19.35 -8.44 18.56
N VAL A 6 19.61 -8.23 17.28
CA VAL A 6 19.20 -7.01 16.59
C VAL A 6 17.68 -7.05 16.56
N ASN A 7 17.03 -6.38 17.51
CA ASN A 7 15.60 -6.13 17.48
C ASN A 7 15.36 -5.14 16.33
N LEU A 8 15.31 -5.66 15.10
CA LEU A 8 15.13 -4.84 13.92
C LEU A 8 13.67 -4.37 13.89
N ARG A 9 13.48 -3.06 14.04
CA ARG A 9 12.16 -2.42 14.06
C ARG A 9 11.90 -1.82 12.68
N ILE A 10 10.70 -2.03 12.16
CA ILE A 10 10.17 -1.21 11.07
C ILE A 10 9.20 -0.22 11.71
N GLY A 11 9.49 1.07 11.58
CA GLY A 11 8.53 2.13 11.81
C GLY A 11 7.86 2.47 10.49
N VAL A 12 6.60 2.10 10.31
CA VAL A 12 5.82 2.60 9.19
C VAL A 12 5.03 3.80 9.69
N VAL A 13 5.25 4.94 9.06
CA VAL A 13 4.57 6.19 9.42
C VAL A 13 3.67 6.58 8.28
N GLN A 14 2.38 6.69 8.58
CA GLN A 14 1.42 7.29 7.67
C GLN A 14 0.76 8.47 8.37
N PHE A 15 0.83 9.62 7.72
CA PHE A 15 0.45 10.87 8.36
C PHE A 15 -1.05 11.15 8.24
N SER A 16 -1.63 11.55 9.38
CA SER A 16 -2.95 12.17 9.47
C SER A 16 -2.80 13.69 9.29
N PRO A 17 -3.72 14.37 8.57
CA PRO A 17 -3.63 15.80 8.28
C PRO A 17 -3.65 16.72 9.52
N LYS A 18 -3.88 16.16 10.72
CA LYS A 18 -3.95 16.92 11.98
C LYS A 18 -2.59 17.39 12.52
N TYR A 19 -1.46 16.87 12.03
CA TYR A 19 -0.13 17.24 12.52
C TYR A 19 0.60 18.17 11.53
N THR A 20 0.97 19.35 12.02
CA THR A 20 1.33 20.58 11.30
C THR A 20 2.57 20.53 10.40
N CYS A 21 3.27 19.39 10.30
CA CYS A 21 4.38 19.18 9.38
C CYS A 21 4.11 18.15 8.26
N PHE A 22 2.94 17.48 8.26
CA PHE A 22 2.61 16.43 7.29
C PHE A 22 1.22 16.64 6.64
N SER A 23 0.83 17.91 6.50
CA SER A 23 -0.55 18.32 6.22
C SER A 23 -0.95 18.26 4.74
N ALA A 24 -0.32 17.41 3.92
CA ALA A 24 -0.81 17.29 2.55
C ALA A 24 -2.28 16.82 2.59
N GLY A 25 -2.60 15.78 3.35
CA GLY A 25 -3.86 15.08 3.11
C GLY A 25 -3.74 14.24 1.84
N TYR A 26 -4.86 13.81 1.28
CA TYR A 26 -4.92 12.93 0.12
C TYR A 26 -5.89 13.44 -0.96
N VAL A 27 -6.97 14.13 -0.58
CA VAL A 27 -8.08 14.46 -1.47
C VAL A 27 -7.87 15.85 -2.05
N PHE A 28 -7.06 15.91 -3.11
CA PHE A 28 -6.79 17.12 -3.88
C PHE A 28 -7.56 17.15 -5.19
N GLU A 29 -8.24 18.26 -5.44
CA GLU A 29 -9.08 18.41 -6.64
C GLU A 29 -8.27 18.57 -7.94
N ASN A 30 -7.04 19.09 -7.85
CA ASN A 30 -6.19 19.39 -9.01
C ASN A 30 -4.72 19.65 -8.62
N ALA A 31 -3.86 19.77 -9.64
CA ALA A 31 -2.45 20.11 -9.52
C ALA A 31 -2.16 21.38 -8.69
N ALA A 32 -2.95 22.44 -8.86
CA ALA A 32 -2.74 23.68 -8.11
C ALA A 32 -3.01 23.49 -6.60
N ALA A 33 -3.97 22.64 -6.24
CA ALA A 33 -4.31 22.35 -4.85
C ALA A 33 -3.21 21.56 -4.11
N ILE A 34 -2.58 20.58 -4.76
CA ILE A 34 -1.47 19.80 -4.17
C ILE A 34 -0.13 20.55 -4.18
N SER A 35 0.08 21.44 -5.15
CA SER A 35 1.40 22.07 -5.41
C SER A 35 2.10 22.66 -4.17
N PRO A 36 1.41 23.35 -3.22
CA PRO A 36 2.04 23.86 -2.00
C PRO A 36 2.55 22.79 -1.04
N PHE A 37 2.08 21.55 -1.19
CA PHE A 37 2.38 20.42 -0.32
C PHE A 37 3.40 19.45 -0.91
N LEU A 38 3.75 19.60 -2.20
CA LEU A 38 4.77 18.76 -2.85
C LEU A 38 6.13 18.97 -2.18
N GLU A 39 6.79 17.85 -1.87
CA GLU A 39 8.07 17.85 -1.18
C GLU A 39 9.20 17.37 -2.09
N LYS A 40 10.40 17.95 -1.90
CA LYS A 40 11.60 17.45 -2.56
C LYS A 40 11.98 16.07 -2.02
N PRO A 41 12.30 15.09 -2.89
CA PRO A 41 12.81 13.82 -2.42
C PRO A 41 14.08 14.04 -1.59
N ARG A 42 14.23 13.25 -0.52
CA ARG A 42 15.36 13.27 0.43
C ARG A 42 15.49 14.48 1.35
N THR A 43 15.05 15.67 0.91
CA THR A 43 15.24 16.92 1.66
C THR A 43 13.94 17.55 2.15
N GLY A 44 12.78 17.04 1.72
CA GLY A 44 11.46 17.47 2.18
C GLY A 44 11.20 17.18 3.66
N PRO A 45 10.19 17.82 4.27
CA PRO A 45 9.87 17.64 5.69
C PRO A 45 9.58 16.18 6.07
N THR A 46 8.87 15.41 5.24
CA THR A 46 8.67 13.97 5.45
C THR A 46 9.98 13.21 5.46
N CYS A 47 10.82 13.47 4.46
CA CYS A 47 12.12 12.85 4.33
C CYS A 47 13.05 13.16 5.51
N GLN A 48 13.10 14.42 5.95
CA GLN A 48 13.89 14.85 7.12
C GLN A 48 13.39 14.19 8.40
N PHE A 49 12.07 14.17 8.63
CA PHE A 49 11.49 13.50 9.77
C PHE A 49 11.82 12.00 9.79
N CYS A 50 11.69 11.31 8.65
CA CYS A 50 12.03 9.90 8.56
C CYS A 50 13.51 9.64 8.87
N SER A 51 14.41 10.47 8.34
CA SER A 51 15.85 10.40 8.64
C SER A 51 16.14 10.55 10.13
N GLU A 52 15.59 11.59 10.77
CA GLU A 52 15.78 11.85 12.20
C GLU A 52 15.19 10.74 13.07
N LEU A 53 13.99 10.28 12.73
CA LEU A 53 13.30 9.22 13.47
C LEU A 53 14.05 7.89 13.36
N ALA A 54 14.49 7.53 12.15
CA ALA A 54 15.24 6.31 11.89
C ALA A 54 16.54 6.27 12.68
N LYS A 55 17.30 7.37 12.66
CA LYS A 55 18.52 7.53 13.45
C LYS A 55 18.29 7.49 14.96
N LYS A 56 17.21 8.14 15.43
CA LYS A 56 16.89 8.22 16.86
C LYS A 56 16.44 6.87 17.44
N LEU A 57 15.69 6.10 16.66
CA LEU A 57 15.12 4.82 17.09
C LEU A 57 15.94 3.61 16.63
N GLU A 58 17.00 3.85 15.84
CA GLU A 58 17.83 2.82 15.20
C GLU A 58 16.97 1.78 14.46
N CYS A 59 16.06 2.28 13.62
CA CYS A 59 15.07 1.48 12.92
C CYS A 59 14.94 1.88 11.45
N TYR A 60 14.39 0.97 10.64
CA TYR A 60 13.99 1.35 9.28
C TYR A 60 12.71 2.16 9.36
N VAL A 61 12.66 3.31 8.69
CA VAL A 61 11.46 4.15 8.63
C VAL A 61 10.99 4.25 7.20
N ILE A 62 9.70 3.97 6.99
CA ILE A 62 9.02 4.12 5.71
C ILE A 62 7.85 5.07 5.87
N ALA A 63 7.71 6.02 4.95
CA ALA A 63 6.56 6.91 4.92
C ALA A 63 6.16 7.29 3.50
N GLY A 64 4.86 7.48 3.29
CA GLY A 64 4.29 8.03 2.06
C GLY A 64 4.32 9.56 2.07
N TYR A 65 4.59 10.18 0.92
CA TYR A 65 4.63 11.62 0.77
C TYR A 65 4.35 12.04 -0.70
N PRO A 66 3.83 13.26 -0.91
CA PRO A 66 3.67 13.80 -2.25
C PRO A 66 5.01 14.37 -2.75
N GLU A 67 5.64 13.68 -3.69
CA GLU A 67 6.97 14.04 -4.20
C GLU A 67 6.84 15.04 -5.36
N VAL A 68 7.62 16.11 -5.34
CA VAL A 68 7.76 17.01 -6.49
C VAL A 68 8.62 16.36 -7.57
N LEU A 69 8.20 16.46 -8.82
CA LEU A 69 8.99 15.98 -9.95
C LEU A 69 10.05 17.00 -10.37
N ASP A 70 11.22 16.49 -10.79
CA ASP A 70 12.21 17.32 -11.43
C ASP A 70 11.67 17.85 -12.78
N PRO A 71 11.99 19.09 -13.18
CA PRO A 71 11.49 19.67 -14.43
C PRO A 71 11.78 18.84 -15.68
N ALA A 72 12.87 18.06 -15.69
CA ALA A 72 13.18 17.15 -16.78
C ALA A 72 12.17 16.01 -16.92
N GLU A 73 11.65 15.50 -15.80
CA GLU A 73 10.69 14.38 -15.76
C GLU A 73 9.27 14.83 -16.09
N LEU A 74 8.94 16.11 -15.83
CA LEU A 74 7.67 16.73 -16.22
C LEU A 74 7.52 16.84 -17.75
N ASN A 75 8.63 17.02 -18.45
CA ASN A 75 8.65 17.23 -19.91
C ASN A 75 8.82 15.94 -20.71
N ALA A 76 9.13 14.81 -20.07
CA ALA A 76 9.18 13.53 -20.72
C ALA A 76 7.74 13.06 -21.01
N ASP A 77 7.37 12.96 -22.29
CA ASP A 77 6.07 12.44 -22.73
C ASP A 77 5.82 11.08 -22.07
N ASP A 78 4.70 10.96 -21.35
CA ASP A 78 4.25 9.69 -20.79
C ASP A 78 3.64 8.85 -21.92
N PRO A 79 4.26 7.73 -22.34
CA PRO A 79 3.72 6.89 -23.40
C PRO A 79 2.53 6.03 -22.93
N SER A 80 2.09 6.16 -21.67
CA SER A 80 0.99 5.38 -21.13
C SER A 80 -0.31 5.67 -21.89
N PRO A 81 -0.92 4.66 -22.55
CA PRO A 81 -2.17 4.87 -23.26
C PRO A 81 -3.25 5.30 -22.26
N VAL A 82 -4.02 6.31 -22.66
CA VAL A 82 -5.23 6.79 -21.99
C VAL A 82 -6.33 5.72 -22.13
N ASN A 83 -6.15 4.57 -21.50
CA ASN A 83 -7.26 3.65 -21.32
C ASN A 83 -8.04 4.13 -20.11
N GLY A 84 -9.31 4.42 -20.34
CA GLY A 84 -10.26 4.89 -19.34
C GLY A 84 -10.19 4.03 -18.08
N ALA A 85 -10.53 4.66 -16.94
CA ALA A 85 -10.57 4.06 -15.62
C ALA A 85 -10.85 2.55 -15.70
N PRO A 86 -9.99 1.69 -15.12
CA PRO A 86 -10.28 0.26 -15.10
C PRO A 86 -11.68 0.09 -14.55
N ASN A 87 -12.51 -0.70 -15.25
CA ASN A 87 -13.82 -1.09 -14.76
C ASN A 87 -13.62 -1.58 -13.34
N ALA A 88 -14.17 -0.85 -12.37
CA ALA A 88 -14.21 -1.28 -10.98
C ALA A 88 -14.80 -2.69 -10.98
N ALA A 89 -13.94 -3.69 -10.75
CA ALA A 89 -14.41 -5.03 -10.47
C ALA A 89 -15.34 -4.93 -9.25
N GLU A 90 -16.52 -5.54 -9.35
CA GLU A 90 -17.66 -5.44 -8.45
C GLU A 90 -17.29 -5.55 -6.96
N GLY A 91 -16.95 -4.42 -6.33
CA GLY A 91 -17.00 -4.20 -4.89
C GLY A 91 -18.30 -3.47 -4.53
N PRO A 92 -18.68 -3.35 -3.24
CA PRO A 92 -20.02 -2.94 -2.81
C PRO A 92 -20.41 -1.47 -3.12
N ASP A 93 -19.60 -0.73 -3.87
CA ASP A 93 -19.79 0.69 -4.14
C ASP A 93 -20.69 0.90 -5.36
N LYS A 94 -22.01 1.10 -5.13
CA LYS A 94 -22.95 1.53 -6.16
C LYS A 94 -22.72 3.00 -6.50
N ARG A 95 -22.31 3.27 -7.73
CA ARG A 95 -22.19 4.61 -8.35
C ARG A 95 -23.58 5.18 -8.69
N PRO A 96 -23.86 6.49 -8.49
CA PRO A 96 -24.89 7.19 -9.25
C PRO A 96 -24.35 7.53 -10.66
N GLU A 97 -25.10 7.21 -11.70
CA GLU A 97 -24.78 7.55 -13.09
C GLU A 97 -24.73 9.07 -13.27
N SER A 98 -23.61 9.60 -13.78
CA SER A 98 -23.54 10.96 -14.30
C SER A 98 -23.37 10.93 -15.82
N SER A 99 -24.19 11.76 -16.46
CA SER A 99 -24.41 11.86 -17.90
C SER A 99 -23.15 12.25 -18.67
N SER A 100 -22.89 11.51 -19.75
CA SER A 100 -21.91 11.80 -20.78
C SER A 100 -22.05 13.23 -21.34
N THR A 101 -20.98 14.02 -21.25
CA THR A 101 -20.79 15.20 -22.11
C THR A 101 -19.36 15.24 -22.66
N SER A 102 -19.27 15.73 -23.89
CA SER A 102 -18.21 15.57 -24.88
C SER A 102 -16.88 16.26 -24.57
N GLY A 103 -15.78 15.55 -24.86
CA GLY A 103 -14.66 16.03 -25.68
C GLY A 103 -14.04 17.39 -25.38
N SER A 104 -13.09 17.40 -24.43
CA SER A 104 -11.94 18.31 -24.43
C SER A 104 -10.75 17.52 -23.89
N THR A 105 -9.74 17.25 -24.72
CA THR A 105 -8.46 16.66 -24.27
C THR A 105 -7.63 17.74 -23.59
N THR A 106 -8.05 18.17 -22.41
CA THR A 106 -7.20 18.95 -21.51
C THR A 106 -6.04 18.04 -21.10
N LYS A 107 -4.81 18.41 -21.48
CA LYS A 107 -3.58 17.72 -21.04
C LYS A 107 -3.60 17.73 -19.50
N ARG A 108 -3.58 16.55 -18.88
CA ARG A 108 -3.52 16.45 -17.41
C ARG A 108 -2.26 17.13 -16.93
N GLU A 109 -2.40 18.05 -15.98
CA GLU A 109 -1.28 18.74 -15.38
C GLU A 109 -0.67 17.82 -14.31
N GLN A 110 0.38 17.10 -14.68
CA GLN A 110 1.16 16.29 -13.75
C GLN A 110 2.22 17.19 -13.12
N VAL A 111 2.25 17.30 -11.79
CA VAL A 111 3.17 18.18 -11.04
C VAL A 111 4.04 17.42 -10.02
N GLY A 112 3.72 16.16 -9.75
CA GLY A 112 4.39 15.34 -8.75
C GLY A 112 4.11 13.85 -8.89
N THR A 113 4.49 13.07 -7.88
CA THR A 113 4.20 11.63 -7.77
C THR A 113 3.77 11.26 -6.35
N ASN A 114 2.81 10.35 -6.23
CA ASN A 114 2.49 9.71 -4.95
C ASN A 114 3.60 8.70 -4.62
N SER A 115 4.38 8.99 -3.58
CA SER A 115 5.67 8.33 -3.37
C SER A 115 5.85 7.87 -1.94
N ALA A 116 6.85 7.03 -1.72
CA ALA A 116 7.27 6.56 -0.41
C ALA A 116 8.79 6.61 -0.30
N ALA A 117 9.28 6.95 0.88
CA ALA A 117 10.70 7.00 1.21
C ALA A 117 11.04 5.93 2.24
N LEU A 118 12.20 5.29 2.09
CA LEU A 118 12.77 4.34 3.04
C LEU A 118 14.12 4.85 3.55
N TYR A 119 14.25 4.91 4.88
CA TYR A 119 15.44 5.33 5.60
C TYR A 119 15.98 4.20 6.49
N GLY A 120 17.32 4.16 6.61
CA GLY A 120 18.07 3.17 7.36
C GLY A 120 18.34 3.56 8.81
N LEU A 121 18.94 2.63 9.56
CA LEU A 121 19.17 2.72 11.00
C LEU A 121 20.02 3.93 11.43
N ASP A 122 20.83 4.45 10.54
CA ASP A 122 21.71 5.62 10.71
C ASP A 122 21.05 6.94 10.29
N GLY A 123 19.82 6.88 9.77
CA GLY A 123 19.10 8.00 9.16
C GLY A 123 19.44 8.22 7.70
N GLU A 124 20.19 7.33 7.05
CA GLU A 124 20.54 7.47 5.63
C GLU A 124 19.41 7.03 4.70
N TRP A 125 19.34 7.66 3.53
CA TRP A 125 18.38 7.30 2.50
C TRP A 125 18.75 5.95 1.87
N ILE A 126 17.84 4.99 1.91
CA ILE A 126 18.00 3.70 1.24
C ILE A 126 17.37 3.74 -0.14
N GLY A 127 16.16 4.29 -0.25
CA GLY A 127 15.46 4.32 -1.53
C GLY A 127 14.08 4.95 -1.48
N GLY A 128 13.54 5.21 -2.67
CA GLY A 128 12.19 5.73 -2.86
C GLY A 128 11.39 4.83 -3.80
N TYR A 129 10.08 4.84 -3.62
CA TYR A 129 9.10 4.13 -4.44
C TYR A 129 8.02 5.11 -4.90
N ARG A 130 7.58 5.03 -6.14
CA ARG A 130 6.49 5.84 -6.70
C ARG A 130 5.35 4.89 -7.04
N LYS A 131 4.13 5.23 -6.63
CA LYS A 131 2.92 4.42 -6.76
C LYS A 131 2.75 3.95 -8.21
N SER A 132 2.59 2.63 -8.39
CA SER A 132 2.58 2.00 -9.71
C SER A 132 1.23 2.12 -10.39
N TYR A 133 0.14 2.03 -9.63
CA TYR A 133 -1.21 2.18 -10.15
C TYR A 133 -1.93 3.34 -9.46
N LEU A 134 -2.36 4.32 -10.26
CA LEU A 134 -2.99 5.54 -9.75
C LEU A 134 -4.48 5.32 -9.45
N TYR A 135 -4.96 5.90 -8.36
CA TYR A 135 -6.39 6.05 -8.08
C TYR A 135 -6.91 7.36 -8.66
N GLU A 136 -8.23 7.52 -8.79
CA GLU A 136 -8.84 8.72 -9.41
C GLU A 136 -8.35 10.03 -8.79
N THR A 137 -8.11 10.05 -7.47
CA THR A 137 -7.57 11.21 -6.75
C THR A 137 -6.13 11.54 -7.16
N ASP A 138 -5.32 10.53 -7.49
CA ASP A 138 -3.95 10.76 -7.97
C ASP A 138 -3.95 11.31 -9.41
N LEU A 139 -4.90 10.88 -10.25
CA LEU A 139 -4.97 11.27 -11.67
C LEU A 139 -5.11 12.78 -11.91
N ALA A 140 -5.54 13.53 -10.90
CA ALA A 140 -5.70 14.98 -10.95
C ALA A 140 -4.37 15.76 -10.92
N TRP A 141 -3.27 15.11 -10.51
CA TRP A 141 -1.99 15.81 -10.30
C TRP A 141 -0.71 14.95 -10.42
N ALA A 142 -0.82 13.63 -10.30
CA ALA A 142 0.34 12.74 -10.19
C ALA A 142 0.72 12.10 -11.53
N LYS A 143 2.03 11.92 -11.72
CA LYS A 143 2.58 11.00 -12.71
C LYS A 143 2.64 9.59 -12.12
N GLN A 144 2.42 8.58 -12.97
CA GLN A 144 2.49 7.18 -12.57
C GLN A 144 3.95 6.73 -12.38
N GLY A 145 4.19 5.85 -11.40
CA GLY A 145 5.49 5.21 -11.19
C GLY A 145 5.83 4.15 -12.24
N GLU A 146 7.05 3.62 -12.16
CA GLU A 146 7.62 2.70 -13.16
C GLU A 146 7.30 1.22 -12.91
N GLY A 147 6.63 0.89 -11.80
CA GLY A 147 6.32 -0.48 -11.38
C GLY A 147 6.75 -0.78 -9.95
N PHE A 148 6.36 -1.95 -9.45
CA PHE A 148 6.60 -2.36 -8.07
C PHE A 148 8.09 -2.39 -7.71
N LYS A 149 8.38 -2.23 -6.41
CA LYS A 149 9.74 -2.12 -5.92
C LYS A 149 10.04 -3.03 -4.75
N THR A 150 11.29 -3.50 -4.73
CA THR A 150 11.84 -4.37 -3.70
C THR A 150 13.12 -3.76 -3.13
N PHE A 151 13.30 -3.91 -1.83
CA PHE A 151 14.50 -3.53 -1.10
C PHE A 151 15.10 -4.78 -0.43
N HIS A 152 16.39 -4.97 -0.60
CA HIS A 152 17.13 -6.02 0.09
C HIS A 152 17.80 -5.43 1.33
N LEU A 153 17.22 -5.73 2.49
CA LEU A 153 17.68 -5.25 3.79
C LEU A 153 18.42 -6.37 4.53
N PRO A 154 19.33 -6.01 5.45
CA PRO A 154 19.93 -6.97 6.38
C PRO A 154 18.88 -7.83 7.11
N SER A 155 19.28 -9.06 7.44
CA SER A 155 18.54 -9.96 8.32
C SER A 155 18.11 -9.24 9.61
N PRO A 156 16.91 -9.53 10.15
CA PRO A 156 15.94 -10.53 9.66
C PRO A 156 15.02 -10.08 8.50
N LEU A 157 15.00 -8.81 8.11
CA LEU A 157 14.00 -8.33 7.14
C LEU A 157 14.20 -8.88 5.72
N ASN A 158 15.46 -9.10 5.31
CA ASN A 158 15.81 -9.70 4.03
C ASN A 158 15.10 -9.00 2.85
N THR A 159 14.19 -9.66 2.14
CA THR A 159 13.50 -9.08 0.98
C THR A 159 12.22 -8.36 1.39
N VAL A 160 12.18 -7.04 1.23
CA VAL A 160 11.02 -6.20 1.53
C VAL A 160 10.41 -5.65 0.23
N CYS A 161 9.16 -6.02 -0.06
CA CYS A 161 8.37 -5.42 -1.13
C CYS A 161 7.51 -4.28 -0.59
N LEU A 162 7.29 -3.25 -1.42
CA LEU A 162 6.49 -2.09 -1.07
C LEU A 162 5.39 -1.86 -2.11
N GLY A 163 4.18 -1.57 -1.63
CA GLY A 163 3.06 -1.11 -2.44
C GLY A 163 2.32 0.06 -1.78
N ILE A 164 1.60 0.83 -2.58
CA ILE A 164 0.79 1.96 -2.14
C ILE A 164 -0.65 1.74 -2.61
N CYS A 165 -1.56 1.46 -1.68
CA CYS A 165 -3.01 1.48 -1.86
C CYS A 165 -3.49 0.73 -3.13
N MET A 166 -3.80 1.48 -4.20
CA MET A 166 -4.31 0.99 -5.48
C MET A 166 -3.38 -0.01 -6.18
N ASP A 167 -2.11 -0.08 -5.79
CA ASP A 167 -1.18 -1.13 -6.23
C ASP A 167 -1.70 -2.56 -5.96
N LEU A 168 -2.56 -2.72 -4.94
CA LEU A 168 -3.19 -4.00 -4.62
C LEU A 168 -4.35 -4.36 -5.55
N ASN A 169 -4.97 -3.38 -6.19
CA ASN A 169 -6.16 -3.58 -7.02
C ASN A 169 -5.79 -4.15 -8.40
N PRO A 170 -6.66 -5.00 -8.96
CA PRO A 170 -6.44 -5.55 -10.29
C PRO A 170 -6.57 -4.46 -11.36
N GLN A 171 -5.75 -4.52 -12.40
CA GLN A 171 -5.79 -3.58 -13.53
C GLN A 171 -6.65 -4.05 -14.69
N SER A 172 -7.22 -5.26 -14.57
CA SER A 172 -8.16 -5.87 -15.50
C SER A 172 -9.28 -6.60 -14.73
N PRO A 173 -10.37 -7.04 -15.39
CA PRO A 173 -11.41 -7.83 -14.72
C PRO A 173 -10.83 -9.00 -13.94
N TRP A 174 -11.36 -9.22 -12.73
CA TRP A 174 -10.80 -10.13 -11.74
C TRP A 174 -11.88 -10.99 -11.07
N THR A 175 -11.54 -12.23 -10.72
CA THR A 175 -12.28 -13.05 -9.75
C THR A 175 -11.33 -13.67 -8.73
N LEU A 176 -11.87 -14.09 -7.58
CA LEU A 176 -11.10 -14.70 -6.49
C LEU A 176 -10.36 -16.00 -6.89
N GLU A 177 -10.78 -16.64 -7.97
CA GLU A 177 -10.16 -17.86 -8.46
C GLU A 177 -9.09 -17.58 -9.51
N ARG A 178 -9.29 -16.53 -10.32
CA ARG A 178 -8.53 -16.33 -11.57
C ARG A 178 -7.48 -15.24 -11.52
N GLY A 179 -7.52 -14.33 -10.54
CA GLY A 179 -6.63 -13.17 -10.61
C GLY A 179 -7.08 -12.21 -11.73
N PRO A 180 -6.21 -11.25 -12.11
CA PRO A 180 -4.79 -11.16 -11.76
C PRO A 180 -4.51 -10.75 -10.29
N TYR A 181 -3.35 -11.10 -9.76
CA TYR A 181 -2.89 -10.75 -8.40
C TYR A 181 -1.54 -10.03 -8.43
N GLU A 182 -1.43 -8.99 -9.24
CA GLU A 182 -0.19 -8.38 -9.71
C GLU A 182 0.84 -8.14 -8.60
N LEU A 183 0.43 -7.51 -7.48
CA LEU A 183 1.32 -7.24 -6.37
C LEU A 183 1.70 -8.50 -5.57
N ALA A 184 0.76 -9.42 -5.38
CA ALA A 184 1.04 -10.68 -4.67
C ALA A 184 1.96 -11.58 -5.49
N ASP A 185 1.69 -11.72 -6.80
CA ASP A 185 2.51 -12.46 -7.75
C ASP A 185 3.92 -11.86 -7.81
N TYR A 186 4.03 -10.52 -7.80
CA TYR A 186 5.32 -9.83 -7.67
C TYR A 186 6.05 -10.21 -6.37
N CYS A 187 5.38 -10.22 -5.22
CA CYS A 187 5.99 -10.61 -3.95
C CYS A 187 6.50 -12.06 -3.96
N VAL A 188 5.75 -12.98 -4.56
CA VAL A 188 6.18 -14.38 -4.76
C VAL A 188 7.41 -14.42 -5.65
N ALA A 189 7.38 -13.75 -6.80
CA ALA A 189 8.49 -13.72 -7.76
C ALA A 189 9.79 -13.15 -7.17
N GLN A 190 9.68 -12.14 -6.29
CA GLN A 190 10.82 -11.55 -5.61
C GLN A 190 11.30 -12.35 -4.40
N ASN A 191 10.62 -13.46 -4.07
CA ASN A 191 10.87 -14.21 -2.85
C ASN A 191 10.82 -13.28 -1.62
N ALA A 192 9.78 -12.42 -1.52
CA ALA A 192 9.60 -11.47 -0.41
C ALA A 192 9.49 -12.16 0.96
N ASN A 193 10.05 -11.53 2.00
CA ASN A 193 9.86 -11.87 3.40
C ASN A 193 8.82 -10.96 4.05
N VAL A 194 8.80 -9.69 3.64
CA VAL A 194 7.87 -8.68 4.14
C VAL A 194 7.26 -7.93 2.97
N LEU A 195 5.95 -7.73 3.00
CA LEU A 195 5.24 -6.78 2.15
C LEU A 195 4.72 -5.63 3.03
N ILE A 196 5.02 -4.39 2.64
CA ILE A 196 4.48 -3.20 3.30
C ILE A 196 3.52 -2.50 2.35
N LEU A 197 2.33 -2.17 2.84
CA LEU A 197 1.30 -1.45 2.13
C LEU A 197 1.02 -0.11 2.82
N LEU A 198 1.22 0.99 2.12
CA LEU A 198 0.87 2.34 2.58
C LEU A 198 -0.43 2.79 1.92
N ASN A 199 -1.49 2.97 2.70
CA ASN A 199 -2.85 3.01 2.18
C ASN A 199 -3.61 4.26 2.57
N ALA A 200 -4.27 4.87 1.59
CA ALA A 200 -5.35 5.82 1.81
C ALA A 200 -6.66 5.19 1.36
N TRP A 201 -6.95 4.01 1.91
CA TRP A 201 -8.07 3.16 1.51
C TRP A 201 -9.37 3.66 2.11
N LEU A 202 -10.42 3.67 1.31
CA LEU A 202 -11.74 4.18 1.67
C LEU A 202 -12.50 3.21 2.57
N ASP A 203 -13.29 3.75 3.49
CA ASP A 203 -14.19 2.95 4.32
C ASP A 203 -15.18 2.17 3.46
N SER A 204 -15.36 0.87 3.74
CA SER A 204 -16.26 0.00 2.98
C SER A 204 -17.73 0.38 3.06
N LYS A 205 -18.12 1.17 4.08
CA LYS A 205 -19.50 1.52 4.43
C LYS A 205 -20.40 0.31 4.72
N THR A 206 -19.80 -0.86 4.90
CA THR A 206 -20.49 -2.09 5.30
C THR A 206 -20.19 -2.40 6.75
N GLU A 207 -21.13 -3.04 7.44
CA GLU A 207 -20.94 -3.50 8.84
C GLU A 207 -20.42 -2.36 9.73
N THR A 208 -21.02 -1.18 9.62
CA THR A 208 -20.55 0.06 10.27
C THR A 208 -20.65 0.05 11.79
N GLU A 209 -21.38 -0.90 12.35
CA GLU A 209 -21.48 -1.13 13.79
C GLU A 209 -20.23 -1.84 14.35
N GLU A 210 -19.43 -2.49 13.49
CA GLU A 210 -18.17 -3.13 13.88
C GLU A 210 -17.07 -2.08 14.08
N THR A 211 -16.22 -2.28 15.10
CA THR A 211 -15.12 -1.35 15.41
C THR A 211 -14.07 -1.28 14.31
N SER A 212 -13.93 -2.35 13.52
CA SER A 212 -12.96 -2.50 12.44
C SER A 212 -13.66 -2.77 11.10
N ASP A 213 -13.01 -2.41 9.99
CA ASP A 213 -13.54 -2.64 8.65
C ASP A 213 -13.20 -4.05 8.12
N TRP A 214 -14.01 -5.04 8.53
CA TRP A 214 -13.83 -6.43 8.12
C TRP A 214 -13.95 -6.65 6.62
N SER A 215 -14.80 -5.89 5.93
CA SER A 215 -14.94 -5.99 4.48
C SER A 215 -13.65 -5.57 3.78
N THR A 216 -13.04 -4.45 4.21
CA THR A 216 -11.73 -4.01 3.71
C THR A 216 -10.62 -5.01 4.02
N LEU A 217 -10.56 -5.55 5.26
CA LEU A 217 -9.58 -6.58 5.64
C LEU A 217 -9.69 -7.84 4.77
N ASN A 218 -10.91 -8.35 4.59
CA ASN A 218 -11.19 -9.53 3.77
C ASN A 218 -10.84 -9.28 2.31
N TYR A 219 -11.11 -8.08 1.81
CA TYR A 219 -10.73 -7.68 0.46
C TYR A 219 -9.21 -7.67 0.28
N TRP A 220 -8.47 -7.04 1.19
CA TRP A 220 -7.00 -7.03 1.13
C TRP A 220 -6.42 -8.44 1.16
N ALA A 221 -6.91 -9.28 2.07
CA ALA A 221 -6.44 -10.65 2.17
C ALA A 221 -6.77 -11.47 0.91
N SER A 222 -7.94 -11.25 0.31
CA SER A 222 -8.35 -11.86 -0.97
C SER A 222 -7.46 -11.43 -2.14
N ARG A 223 -7.03 -10.17 -2.18
CA ARG A 223 -6.08 -9.67 -3.19
C ARG A 223 -4.65 -10.18 -3.00
N LEU A 224 -4.35 -10.75 -1.83
CA LEU A 224 -3.08 -11.38 -1.50
C LEU A 224 -3.15 -12.91 -1.56
N ARG A 225 -4.18 -13.47 -2.22
CA ARG A 225 -4.41 -14.92 -2.32
C ARG A 225 -3.18 -15.76 -2.68
N PRO A 226 -2.31 -15.39 -3.65
CA PRO A 226 -1.11 -16.16 -3.95
C PRO A 226 -0.12 -16.29 -2.79
N LEU A 227 -0.21 -15.46 -1.74
CA LEU A 227 0.70 -15.52 -0.59
C LEU A 227 0.29 -16.58 0.44
N TRP A 228 -0.95 -17.08 0.39
CA TRP A 228 -1.48 -18.03 1.37
C TRP A 228 -2.18 -19.25 0.75
N THR A 229 -2.17 -19.35 -0.59
CA THR A 229 -2.69 -20.50 -1.36
C THR A 229 -1.59 -21.04 -2.27
N ASN A 230 -1.67 -22.32 -2.63
CA ASN A 230 -0.77 -22.92 -3.63
C ASN A 230 -1.38 -22.94 -5.05
N GLY A 231 -2.56 -22.34 -5.23
CA GLY A 231 -3.29 -22.39 -6.51
C GLY A 231 -4.12 -23.67 -6.72
N ASP A 232 -3.87 -24.73 -5.94
CA ASP A 232 -4.55 -26.02 -6.04
C ASP A 232 -5.85 -26.15 -5.21
N ASP A 233 -6.19 -25.11 -4.43
CA ASP A 233 -7.32 -25.12 -3.48
C ASP A 233 -8.71 -25.10 -4.14
N VAL A 234 -8.79 -25.07 -5.46
CA VAL A 234 -10.05 -24.98 -6.21
C VAL A 234 -10.00 -25.94 -7.39
N ASP A 235 -10.93 -26.89 -7.44
CA ASP A 235 -11.08 -27.75 -8.63
C ASP A 235 -11.71 -26.98 -9.79
N LYS A 236 -11.81 -27.64 -10.96
CA LYS A 236 -12.38 -27.04 -12.18
C LYS A 236 -13.84 -26.58 -12.01
N ASP A 237 -14.52 -27.02 -10.95
CA ASP A 237 -15.92 -26.73 -10.65
C ASP A 237 -16.08 -25.69 -9.53
N GLY A 238 -14.98 -25.08 -9.06
CA GLY A 238 -15.03 -24.02 -8.05
C GLY A 238 -15.14 -24.52 -6.62
N GLN A 239 -15.01 -25.83 -6.37
CA GLN A 239 -15.10 -26.39 -5.02
C GLN A 239 -13.74 -26.42 -4.34
N ARG A 240 -13.76 -26.13 -3.04
CA ARG A 240 -12.57 -26.08 -2.18
C ARG A 240 -12.03 -27.51 -2.00
N THR A 241 -10.83 -27.77 -2.50
CA THR A 241 -10.23 -29.12 -2.54
C THR A 241 -9.38 -29.43 -1.32
N GLN A 242 -8.87 -28.42 -0.61
CA GLN A 242 -7.93 -28.58 0.49
C GLN A 242 -8.55 -28.07 1.80
N ALA A 243 -8.58 -28.94 2.82
CA ALA A 243 -8.94 -28.55 4.18
C ALA A 243 -7.85 -27.64 4.75
N ASP A 244 -8.20 -26.72 5.66
CA ASP A 244 -7.24 -25.89 6.42
C ASP A 244 -6.14 -26.79 7.01
N VAL A 245 -4.96 -26.83 6.38
CA VAL A 245 -3.81 -27.56 6.90
C VAL A 245 -3.01 -26.57 7.73
N ASP A 246 -2.70 -26.93 8.98
CA ASP A 246 -1.77 -26.14 9.78
C ASP A 246 -0.41 -26.17 9.07
N PRO A 247 0.21 -25.01 8.77
CA PRO A 247 1.48 -24.95 8.06
C PRO A 247 2.51 -25.90 8.67
N GLN A 248 3.16 -26.71 7.83
CA GLN A 248 4.26 -27.55 8.31
C GLN A 248 5.47 -26.68 8.63
N ASP A 249 6.25 -27.07 9.65
CA ASP A 249 7.52 -26.40 9.99
C ASP A 249 8.43 -26.35 8.74
N GLY A 250 8.71 -25.13 8.26
CA GLY A 250 9.60 -24.87 7.12
C GLY A 250 8.93 -24.24 5.88
N GLU A 251 7.60 -24.09 5.86
CA GLU A 251 6.93 -23.31 4.81
C GLU A 251 7.23 -21.83 4.93
N LYS A 252 7.39 -21.16 3.79
CA LYS A 252 7.85 -19.78 3.76
C LYS A 252 6.72 -18.83 4.17
N GLU A 253 6.94 -18.14 5.29
CA GLU A 253 6.08 -17.04 5.76
C GLU A 253 6.42 -15.72 5.07
N ILE A 254 5.39 -15.00 4.67
CA ILE A 254 5.46 -13.59 4.25
C ILE A 254 4.63 -12.78 5.24
N VAL A 255 5.28 -11.85 5.92
CA VAL A 255 4.59 -10.90 6.81
C VAL A 255 4.09 -9.73 5.98
N VAL A 256 2.79 -9.47 6.02
CA VAL A 256 2.18 -8.32 5.35
C VAL A 256 1.80 -7.28 6.39
N VAL A 257 2.37 -6.08 6.28
CA VAL A 257 2.07 -4.94 7.13
C VAL A 257 1.26 -3.93 6.33
N VAL A 258 0.02 -3.71 6.72
CA VAL A 258 -0.88 -2.73 6.10
C VAL A 258 -1.01 -1.54 7.03
N CYS A 259 -0.51 -0.40 6.58
CA CYS A 259 -0.71 0.88 7.24
C CYS A 259 -1.72 1.64 6.42
N ASN A 260 -2.86 1.93 7.03
CA ASN A 260 -3.94 2.66 6.39
C ASN A 260 -4.34 3.83 7.26
N ARG A 261 -4.48 5.00 6.66
CA ARG A 261 -4.97 6.19 7.38
C ARG A 261 -6.43 6.00 7.81
N CYS A 262 -6.82 6.72 8.83
CA CYS A 262 -8.19 6.81 9.31
C CYS A 262 -8.71 8.27 9.21
N GLY A 263 -9.98 8.45 9.57
CA GLY A 263 -10.62 9.77 9.60
C GLY A 263 -11.28 10.15 8.27
N GLU A 264 -11.63 11.41 8.13
CA GLU A 264 -12.38 11.96 6.99
C GLU A 264 -11.66 13.19 6.44
N GLU A 265 -11.68 13.35 5.12
CA GLU A 265 -11.09 14.48 4.41
C GLU A 265 -11.96 14.85 3.21
N ASN A 266 -12.41 16.10 3.12
CA ASN A 266 -13.24 16.60 2.00
C ASN A 266 -14.44 15.66 1.67
N GLY A 267 -15.13 15.16 2.70
CA GLY A 267 -16.27 14.24 2.55
C GLY A 267 -15.90 12.79 2.20
N THR A 268 -14.61 12.46 2.14
CA THR A 268 -14.10 11.12 1.89
C THR A 268 -13.68 10.47 3.20
N LEU A 269 -14.32 9.35 3.56
CA LEU A 269 -14.04 8.58 4.77
C LEU A 269 -13.02 7.46 4.47
N PHE A 270 -11.99 7.33 5.31
CA PHE A 270 -10.98 6.28 5.20
C PHE A 270 -11.22 5.16 6.19
N ALA A 271 -10.89 3.92 5.79
CA ALA A 271 -11.23 2.72 6.53
C ALA A 271 -10.46 2.55 7.85
N GLY A 272 -9.33 3.26 8.05
CA GLY A 272 -8.43 2.96 9.16
C GLY A 272 -8.03 1.49 9.13
N THR A 273 -8.18 0.78 10.24
CA THR A 273 -8.02 -0.68 10.28
C THR A 273 -6.69 -1.15 9.70
N SER A 274 -5.62 -0.42 10.05
CA SER A 274 -4.25 -0.90 9.83
C SER A 274 -4.07 -2.29 10.44
N ALA A 275 -3.37 -3.19 9.77
CA ALA A 275 -3.35 -4.59 10.12
C ALA A 275 -2.03 -5.27 9.79
N ILE A 276 -1.78 -6.41 10.45
CA ILE A 276 -0.64 -7.27 10.14
C ILE A 276 -1.13 -8.70 9.91
N PHE A 277 -0.69 -9.28 8.79
CA PHE A 277 -1.01 -10.65 8.41
C PHE A 277 0.26 -11.51 8.34
N SER A 278 0.11 -12.77 8.73
CA SER A 278 1.03 -13.85 8.39
C SER A 278 0.42 -14.62 7.23
N MET A 279 1.15 -14.68 6.11
CA MET A 279 0.75 -15.38 4.90
C MET A 279 1.72 -16.54 4.66
N VAL A 280 1.21 -17.77 4.67
CA VAL A 280 2.01 -18.97 4.41
C VAL A 280 1.39 -19.71 3.23
N ALA A 281 2.12 -19.85 2.15
CA ALA A 281 1.62 -20.50 0.94
C ALA A 281 1.19 -21.94 1.24
N GLY A 282 -0.07 -22.28 0.91
CA GLY A 282 -0.65 -23.59 1.17
C GLY A 282 -1.41 -23.73 2.49
N SER A 283 -1.44 -22.69 3.33
CA SER A 283 -2.25 -22.71 4.57
C SER A 283 -3.75 -22.71 4.32
N GLY A 284 -4.19 -22.38 3.11
CA GLY A 284 -5.59 -22.29 2.70
C GLY A 284 -6.32 -21.04 3.23
N ARG A 285 -5.67 -20.25 4.09
CA ARG A 285 -6.20 -18.99 4.64
C ARG A 285 -5.11 -18.02 5.13
N PRO A 286 -5.36 -16.71 5.05
CA PRO A 286 -4.52 -15.70 5.68
C PRO A 286 -4.67 -15.74 7.20
N LYS A 287 -3.60 -15.49 7.95
CA LYS A 287 -3.67 -15.35 9.41
C LYS A 287 -3.53 -13.89 9.81
N LEU A 288 -4.63 -13.28 10.25
CA LEU A 288 -4.60 -11.94 10.86
C LEU A 288 -3.92 -12.02 12.24
N LEU A 289 -2.84 -11.29 12.42
CA LEU A 289 -2.05 -11.29 13.66
C LEU A 289 -2.52 -10.19 14.63
N ASP A 290 -2.86 -9.02 14.11
CA ASP A 290 -3.39 -7.87 14.85
C ASP A 290 -4.02 -6.85 13.88
N MET A 291 -4.88 -5.98 14.41
CA MET A 291 -5.48 -4.87 13.66
C MET A 291 -5.82 -3.67 14.57
N MET A 292 -5.91 -2.51 13.95
CA MET A 292 -6.43 -1.28 14.56
C MET A 292 -7.91 -1.09 14.23
N GLU A 293 -8.58 -0.18 14.93
CA GLU A 293 -9.98 0.16 14.65
C GLU A 293 -10.10 1.15 13.48
N ARG A 294 -11.34 1.35 12.98
CA ARG A 294 -11.64 2.25 11.85
C ARG A 294 -11.15 3.69 12.06
N ARG A 295 -11.20 4.16 13.31
CA ARG A 295 -10.92 5.56 13.68
C ARG A 295 -9.69 5.70 14.57
N GLU A 296 -8.95 4.63 14.79
CA GLU A 296 -7.83 4.64 15.71
C GLU A 296 -6.61 5.33 15.08
N GLU A 297 -6.15 6.41 15.72
CA GLU A 297 -4.82 6.97 15.51
C GLU A 297 -3.89 6.39 16.59
N GLY A 298 -2.79 5.77 16.19
CA GLY A 298 -1.90 5.13 17.15
C GLY A 298 -0.69 4.46 16.52
N VAL A 299 0.17 3.95 17.39
CA VAL A 299 1.32 3.13 17.00
C VAL A 299 1.13 1.75 17.60
N ARG A 300 1.34 0.73 16.78
CA ARG A 300 1.39 -0.66 17.21
C ARG A 300 2.80 -1.19 17.00
N ILE A 301 3.24 -2.05 17.92
CA ILE A 301 4.58 -2.62 17.92
C ILE A 301 4.44 -4.13 17.99
N TRP A 302 4.99 -4.81 16.98
CA TRP A 302 4.95 -6.25 16.90
C TRP A 302 6.36 -6.83 16.87
N ASN A 303 6.52 -7.98 17.52
CA ASN A 303 7.72 -8.79 17.40
C ASN A 303 7.42 -9.90 16.40
N ILE A 304 7.79 -9.68 15.15
CA ILE A 304 7.65 -10.68 14.10
C ILE A 304 8.88 -11.60 14.08
N ARG A 305 8.65 -12.89 13.83
CA ARG A 305 9.71 -13.81 13.46
C ARG A 305 9.78 -13.78 11.95
N VAL A 306 10.95 -13.46 11.40
CA VAL A 306 11.21 -13.40 9.95
C VAL A 306 12.47 -14.19 9.65
#